data_AF-A0A948QJX1-F1
#
_entry.id   AF-A0A948QJX1-F1
#
_cell.length_a   1.000
_cell.length_b   1.000
_cell.length_c   1.000
_cell.angle_alpha   90.00
_cell.angle_beta   90.00
_cell.angle_gamma   90.00
#
_symmetry.space_group_name_H-M   'P 1'
#
loop_
_entity.id
_entity.type
_entity.pdbx_description
1 polymer ?
#
loop_
_entity_poly.entity_id
_entity_poly.type
_entity_poly.pdbx_seq_one_letter_code
_entity_poly.pdbx_strand_id
1 'polypeptide(L)'
;MKKRGINFRDYFLKDINPTVRFLILSDTVLVGASGLLGPIFAIFVQGFIVGGNEAVAGLAAAIYLFTKSIFQIPVAHIIDKIRGEKDDFWL
;
A
#
# COMPACT_ATOMS: atom_id res chain seq x y z
N MET A 1 -11.77 14.21 -37.81
CA MET A 1 -10.63 14.22 -36.86
C MET A 1 -11.00 13.41 -35.63
N LYS A 2 -10.34 12.26 -35.39
CA LYS A 2 -10.63 11.39 -34.24
C LYS A 2 -10.16 12.12 -32.96
N LYS A 3 -11.05 12.40 -32.01
CA LYS A 3 -10.69 13.02 -30.73
C LYS A 3 -9.66 12.12 -30.04
N ARG A 4 -8.42 12.58 -29.92
CA ARG A 4 -7.29 11.87 -29.31
C ARG A 4 -7.22 12.04 -27.78
N GLY A 5 -8.30 12.53 -27.16
CA GLY A 5 -8.36 12.74 -25.72
C GLY A 5 -9.12 11.61 -25.04
N ILE A 6 -8.54 11.07 -23.98
CA ILE A 6 -9.23 10.22 -23.01
C ILE A 6 -10.41 10.98 -22.41
N ASN A 7 -11.55 10.30 -22.28
CA ASN A 7 -12.77 10.92 -21.76
C ASN A 7 -12.63 11.09 -20.25
N PHE A 8 -13.24 12.12 -19.67
CA PHE A 8 -13.21 12.35 -18.22
C PHE A 8 -13.75 11.15 -17.42
N ARG A 9 -14.64 10.35 -18.02
CA ARG A 9 -15.19 9.13 -17.41
C ARG A 9 -14.12 8.04 -17.23
N ASP A 10 -13.14 8.00 -18.12
CA ASP A 10 -12.08 6.99 -18.16
C ASP A 10 -11.09 7.19 -17.00
N TYR A 11 -10.89 8.45 -16.56
CA TYR A 11 -10.09 8.77 -15.37
C TYR A 11 -10.66 8.16 -14.08
N PHE A 12 -11.97 7.94 -14.03
CA PHE A 12 -12.62 7.29 -12.88
C PHE A 12 -12.76 5.79 -13.06
N LEU A 13 -12.12 5.18 -14.07
CA LEU A 13 -12.13 3.75 -14.34
C LEU A 13 -13.56 3.17 -14.46
N LYS A 14 -14.52 3.97 -14.97
CA LYS A 14 -15.94 3.58 -15.01
C LYS A 14 -16.23 2.42 -15.96
N ASP A 15 -15.33 2.15 -16.90
CA ASP A 15 -15.47 1.06 -17.87
C ASP A 15 -14.85 -0.28 -17.38
N ILE A 16 -14.27 -0.29 -16.18
CA ILE A 16 -13.69 -1.49 -15.55
C ILE A 16 -14.73 -2.15 -14.64
N ASN A 17 -14.61 -3.48 -14.43
CA ASN A 17 -15.40 -4.22 -13.45
C ASN A 17 -15.41 -3.49 -12.08
N PRO A 18 -16.58 -3.29 -11.45
CA PRO A 18 -16.71 -2.57 -10.18
C PRO A 18 -15.80 -3.10 -9.06
N THR A 19 -15.61 -4.43 -8.97
CA THR A 19 -14.74 -5.08 -7.98
C THR A 19 -13.28 -4.69 -8.21
N VAL A 20 -12.78 -4.85 -9.44
CA VAL A 20 -11.40 -4.48 -9.80
C VAL A 20 -11.17 -2.99 -9.58
N ARG A 21 -12.14 -2.14 -9.94
CA ARG A 21 -12.08 -0.71 -9.68
C ARG A 21 -11.97 -0.39 -8.18
N PHE A 22 -12.72 -1.10 -7.34
CA PHE A 22 -12.64 -0.94 -5.89
C PHE A 22 -11.28 -1.38 -5.34
N LEU A 23 -10.75 -2.51 -5.81
CA LEU A 23 -9.42 -3.00 -5.43
C LEU A 23 -8.32 -2.00 -5.80
N ILE A 24 -8.34 -1.45 -7.02
CA ILE A 24 -7.36 -0.43 -7.45
C ILE A 24 -7.42 0.82 -6.57
N LEU A 25 -8.63 1.31 -6.26
CA LEU A 25 -8.81 2.48 -5.40
C LEU A 25 -8.32 2.21 -3.98
N SER A 26 -8.66 1.05 -3.42
CA SER A 26 -8.23 0.62 -2.09
C SER A 26 -6.70 0.53 -2.02
N ASP A 27 -6.07 -0.13 -2.99
CA ASP A 27 -4.63 -0.28 -3.07
C ASP A 27 -3.91 1.08 -3.20
N THR A 28 -4.44 1.97 -4.06
CA THR A 28 -3.90 3.33 -4.22
C THR A 28 -3.91 4.10 -2.90
N VAL A 29 -5.00 4.01 -2.14
CA VAL A 29 -5.11 4.70 -0.83
C VAL A 29 -4.15 4.09 0.18
N LEU A 30 -4.10 2.76 0.29
CA LEU A 30 -3.25 2.07 1.27
C LEU A 30 -1.76 2.25 0.97
N VAL A 31 -1.34 2.02 -0.27
CA VAL A 31 0.05 2.19 -0.70
C VAL A 31 0.45 3.66 -0.62
N GLY A 32 -0.42 4.56 -1.09
CA GLY A 32 -0.19 6.01 -1.01
C GLY A 32 -0.02 6.50 0.43
N ALA A 33 -0.91 6.11 1.34
CA ALA A 33 -0.79 6.44 2.76
C ALA A 33 0.50 5.89 3.38
N SER A 34 0.85 4.64 3.07
CA SER A 34 2.08 4.03 3.58
C SER A 34 3.36 4.74 3.09
N GLY A 35 3.36 5.23 1.84
CA GLY A 35 4.47 6.01 1.29
C GLY A 35 4.65 7.36 2.00
N LEU A 36 3.55 8.03 2.34
CA LEU A 36 3.57 9.30 3.07
C LEU A 36 4.02 9.14 4.54
N LEU A 37 3.86 7.95 5.13
CA LEU A 37 4.30 7.69 6.50
C LEU A 37 5.82 7.74 6.65
N GLY A 38 6.61 7.44 5.62
CA GLY A 38 8.08 7.43 5.71
C GLY A 38 8.67 8.78 6.17
N PRO A 39 8.40 9.89 5.46
CA PRO A 39 8.86 11.21 5.88
C PRO A 39 8.30 11.67 7.24
N ILE A 40 7.02 11.37 7.52
CA ILE A 40 6.38 11.71 8.81
C ILE A 40 7.07 10.98 9.95
N PHE A 41 7.38 9.69 9.75
CA PHE A 41 8.09 8.87 10.73
C PHE A 41 9.49 9.40 11.02
N ALA A 42 10.24 9.82 9.99
CA ALA A 42 11.58 10.39 10.18
C ALA A 42 11.54 11.67 11.03
N ILE A 43 10.62 12.59 10.74
CA ILE A 43 10.42 13.83 11.52
C ILE A 43 10.00 13.48 12.96
N PHE A 44 9.10 12.51 13.12
CA PHE A 44 8.65 12.07 14.44
C PHE A 44 9.81 11.53 15.28
N VAL A 45 10.66 10.68 14.71
CA VAL A 45 11.82 10.12 15.42
C VAL A 45 12.76 11.24 15.86
N GLN A 46 13.10 12.17 14.97
CA GLN A 46 13.99 13.29 15.33
C GLN A 46 13.40 14.21 16.41
N GLY A 47 12.10 14.50 16.35
CA GLY A 47 11.46 15.49 17.21
C GLY A 47 10.95 14.97 18.56
N PHE A 48 10.58 13.70 18.64
CA PHE A 48 9.84 13.15 19.79
C PHE A 48 10.51 11.97 20.48
N ILE A 49 11.53 11.35 19.87
CA ILE A 49 12.27 10.24 20.49
C ILE A 49 13.52 10.78 21.19
N VAL A 50 13.72 10.38 22.44
CA VAL A 50 14.92 10.73 23.20
C VAL A 50 16.14 10.10 22.52
N GLY A 51 17.10 10.94 22.11
CA GLY A 51 18.26 10.52 21.31
C GLY A 51 17.93 10.22 19.84
N GLY A 52 16.75 10.62 19.37
CA GLY A 52 16.34 10.49 17.97
C GLY A 52 17.18 11.37 17.05
N ASN A 53 17.68 10.76 15.97
CA ASN A 53 18.39 11.44 14.89
C ASN A 53 18.15 10.68 13.57
N GLU A 54 18.75 11.15 12.48
CA GLU A 54 18.55 10.59 11.14
C GLU A 54 19.04 9.12 11.07
N ALA A 55 20.13 8.80 11.77
CA ALA A 55 20.66 7.44 11.84
C ALA A 55 19.71 6.49 12.59
N VAL A 56 19.11 6.93 13.70
CA VAL A 56 18.12 6.15 14.45
C VAL A 56 16.86 5.92 13.60
N ALA A 57 16.37 6.95 12.90
CA ALA A 57 15.23 6.82 12.00
C ALA A 57 15.51 5.82 10.87
N GLY A 58 16.69 5.91 10.24
CA GLY A 58 17.12 5.00 9.19
C GLY A 58 17.26 3.55 9.67
N LEU A 59 17.87 3.34 10.84
CA LEU A 59 18.00 2.01 11.43
C LEU A 59 16.64 1.40 11.78
N ALA A 60 15.74 2.19 12.37
CA ALA A 60 14.39 1.75 12.68
C ALA A 60 13.61 1.35 11.41
N ALA A 61 13.72 2.14 10.33
CA ALA A 61 13.13 1.82 9.04
C ALA A 61 13.73 0.54 8.43
N ALA A 62 15.05 0.35 8.54
CA ALA A 62 15.72 -0.86 8.08
C ALA A 62 15.25 -2.11 8.82
N ILE A 63 15.14 -2.04 10.16
CA ILE A 63 14.59 -3.13 10.98
C ILE A 63 13.16 -3.44 10.55
N TYR A 64 12.31 -2.41 10.40
CA TYR A 64 10.94 -2.58 9.93
C TYR A 64 10.88 -3.29 8.58
N LEU A 65 11.63 -2.82 7.57
CA LEU A 65 11.63 -3.41 6.23
C LEU A 65 12.16 -4.84 6.23
N PHE A 66 13.21 -5.11 7.01
CA PHE A 66 13.77 -6.44 7.17
C PHE A 66 12.76 -7.40 7.79
N THR A 67 12.16 -7.02 8.93
CA THR A 67 11.10 -7.81 9.57
C THR A 67 9.93 -8.02 8.62
N LYS A 68 9.42 -6.96 7.98
CA LYS A 68 8.34 -7.06 7.00
C LYS A 68 8.67 -8.07 5.90
N SER A 69 9.87 -8.01 5.32
CA SER A 69 10.27 -8.86 4.20
C SER A 69 10.38 -10.34 4.59
N ILE A 70 10.92 -10.61 5.79
CA ILE A 70 11.02 -11.99 6.31
C ILE A 70 9.64 -12.58 6.59
N PHE A 71 8.77 -11.81 7.24
CA PHE A 71 7.45 -12.30 7.65
C PHE A 71 6.43 -12.30 6.50
N GLN A 72 6.67 -11.57 5.41
CA GLN A 72 5.74 -11.52 4.28
C GLN A 72 5.47 -12.89 3.65
N ILE A 73 6.50 -13.71 3.43
CA ILE A 73 6.37 -15.05 2.83
C ILE A 73 5.56 -16.01 3.73
N PRO A 74 5.89 -16.21 5.03
CA PRO A 74 5.12 -17.11 5.88
C PRO A 74 3.70 -16.61 6.12
N VAL A 75 3.48 -15.29 6.23
CA VAL A 75 2.13 -14.73 6.37
C VAL A 75 1.30 -14.99 5.11
N ALA A 76 1.86 -14.80 3.91
CA ALA A 76 1.19 -15.13 2.66
C ALA A 76 0.78 -16.61 2.61
N HIS A 77 1.68 -17.53 2.98
CA HIS A 77 1.39 -18.96 3.02
C HIS A 77 0.31 -19.35 4.05
N ILE A 78 0.19 -18.60 5.15
CA ILE A 78 -0.88 -18.81 6.13
C ILE A 78 -2.21 -18.31 5.56
N ILE A 79 -2.22 -17.13 4.94
CA ILE A 79 -3.41 -16.54 4.33
C ILE A 79 -3.96 -17.45 3.23
N ASP A 80 -3.11 -17.97 2.34
CA ASP A 80 -3.51 -18.89 1.26
C ASP A 80 -4.20 -20.17 1.75
N LYS A 81 -3.97 -20.57 3.01
CA LYS A 81 -4.58 -21.76 3.63
C LYS A 81 -5.90 -21.46 4.32
N ILE A 82 -6.18 -20.20 4.64
CA ILE A 82 -7.45 -19.77 5.20
C ILE A 82 -8.41 -19.62 4.01
N ARG A 83 -9.64 -20.12 4.15
CA ARG A 83 -10.66 -20.17 3.08
C ARG A 83 -10.68 -18.88 2.25
N GLY A 84 -10.66 -19.01 0.91
CA GLY A 84 -10.59 -17.92 -0.06
C GLY A 84 -11.62 -16.81 0.18
N GLU A 85 -11.25 -15.59 -0.20
CA GLU A 85 -12.05 -14.39 0.07
C GLU A 85 -13.40 -14.47 -0.66
N LYS A 86 -14.45 -13.83 -0.13
CA LYS A 86 -15.83 -13.95 -0.66
C LYS A 86 -15.95 -13.47 -2.12
N ASP A 87 -15.02 -12.65 -2.55
CA ASP A 87 -14.85 -12.07 -3.87
C ASP A 87 -14.25 -13.05 -4.91
N ASP A 88 -13.70 -14.19 -4.49
CA ASP A 88 -13.35 -15.30 -5.40
C ASP A 88 -14.59 -15.94 -6.06
N PHE A 89 -15.78 -15.73 -5.47
CA PHE A 89 -17.02 -16.42 -5.86
C PHE A 89 -17.99 -15.58 -6.71
N TRP A 90 -17.65 -14.34 -7.08
CA TRP A 90 -18.45 -13.54 -8.01
C TRP A 90 -17.98 -13.75 -9.44
N LEU A 91 -18.41 -14.87 -10.03
CA LEU A 91 -18.51 -15.09 -11.48
C LEU A 91 -19.97 -14.91 -11.92
#